data_AF-A0A2V5SCK9-F1
#
_entry.id   AF-A0A2V5SCK9-F1
#
_cell.length_a   1.000
_cell.length_b   1.000
_cell.length_c   1.000
_cell.angle_alpha   90.00
_cell.angle_beta   90.00
_cell.angle_gamma   90.00
#
_symmetry.space_group_name_H-M   'P 1'
#
loop_
_entity.id
_entity.type
_entity.pdbx_description
1 polymer ?
#
loop_
_entity_poly.entity_id
_entity_poly.type
_entity_poly.pdbx_seq_one_letter_code
_entity_poly.pdbx_strand_id
1 'polypeptide(L)'
;WTIIFSKMAVAWGSYSYNQTEDALRVEVKPRTLNEMEDALEYEFEDLKPDSVAVTLKWEKLAVPFRVSVNEPETVIASIKNQLRGRAQYSWNPLNEAAQYCLSKKTNLEESLKWADQSIQIEERFENLDTKADLLAALNRADEAKKVRDHAMEIATPIQLYSHARQLQAQKRSDEAMQIFKTLVQRDPQTVFGHLAQARIKSAAGDFDGALNEARAAQAVAISDQQKQSIKSLIDRLQAKQDINK
;
A
#
# COMPACT_ATOMS: atom_id res chain seq x y z
N TRP A 1 -17.04 -23.99 -27.83
CA TRP A 1 -15.78 -23.72 -28.54
C TRP A 1 -14.66 -24.16 -27.62
N THR A 2 -13.54 -24.62 -28.19
CA THR A 2 -12.40 -25.09 -27.40
C THR A 2 -11.18 -24.31 -27.80
N ILE A 3 -10.54 -23.67 -26.82
CA ILE A 3 -9.26 -22.98 -27.00
C ILE A 3 -8.17 -23.91 -26.50
N ILE A 4 -7.13 -24.07 -27.31
CA ILE A 4 -6.02 -24.97 -27.04
C ILE A 4 -4.74 -24.16 -27.11
N PHE A 5 -3.96 -24.20 -26.02
CA PHE A 5 -2.61 -23.66 -25.96
C PHE A 5 -1.64 -24.80 -26.18
N SER A 6 -0.83 -24.76 -27.23
CA SER A 6 0.14 -25.80 -27.57
C SER A 6 1.55 -25.45 -27.05
N LYS A 7 2.32 -26.47 -26.66
CA LYS A 7 3.75 -26.34 -26.37
C LYS A 7 4.60 -26.18 -27.64
N MET A 8 4.05 -26.52 -28.82
CA MET A 8 4.75 -26.49 -30.10
C MET A 8 4.68 -25.09 -30.76
N ALA A 9 5.53 -24.16 -30.30
CA ALA A 9 5.53 -22.77 -30.77
C ALA A 9 5.98 -22.58 -32.25
N VAL A 10 6.54 -23.61 -32.88
CA VAL A 10 7.03 -23.59 -34.27
C VAL A 10 6.07 -24.24 -35.27
N ALA A 11 4.91 -24.72 -34.81
CA ALA A 11 3.93 -25.36 -35.69
C ALA A 11 3.36 -24.35 -36.70
N TRP A 12 3.22 -24.78 -37.95
CA TRP A 12 2.54 -24.00 -38.99
C TRP A 12 1.06 -24.36 -39.00
N GLY A 13 0.28 -23.73 -38.11
CA GLY A 13 -1.16 -24.00 -37.96
C GLY A 13 -1.47 -25.37 -37.33
N SER A 14 -2.69 -25.87 -37.55
CA SER A 14 -3.20 -27.09 -36.91
C SER A 14 -2.92 -28.40 -37.67
N TYR A 15 -2.19 -28.36 -38.79
CA TYR A 15 -2.02 -29.54 -39.66
C TYR A 15 -1.22 -30.67 -39.00
N SER A 16 -0.23 -30.33 -38.17
CA SER A 16 0.58 -31.26 -37.39
C SER A 16 0.16 -31.31 -35.91
N TYR A 17 -1.09 -30.94 -35.62
CA TYR A 17 -1.58 -30.86 -34.26
C TYR A 17 -1.55 -32.23 -33.57
N ASN A 18 -0.97 -32.28 -32.37
CA ASN A 18 -0.99 -33.44 -31.49
C ASN A 18 -1.47 -33.05 -30.10
N GLN A 19 -2.56 -33.68 -29.64
CA GLN A 19 -3.16 -33.40 -28.33
C GLN A 19 -2.22 -33.67 -27.15
N THR A 20 -1.23 -34.55 -27.28
CA THR A 20 -0.25 -34.77 -26.20
C THR A 20 0.67 -33.55 -25.98
N GLU A 21 0.67 -32.60 -26.92
CA GLU A 21 1.44 -31.36 -26.86
C GLU A 21 0.63 -30.19 -26.28
N ASP A 22 -0.64 -30.41 -25.89
CA ASP A 22 -1.46 -29.40 -25.23
C ASP A 22 -0.80 -28.96 -23.90
N ALA A 23 -0.56 -27.66 -23.76
CA ALA A 23 -0.21 -27.01 -22.50
C ALA A 23 -1.46 -26.75 -21.66
N LEU A 24 -2.56 -26.35 -22.31
CA LEU A 24 -3.84 -26.07 -21.68
C LEU A 24 -4.96 -26.24 -22.70
N ARG A 25 -6.10 -26.77 -22.25
CA ARG A 25 -7.33 -26.89 -23.04
C ARG A 25 -8.48 -26.29 -22.25
N VAL A 26 -9.20 -25.35 -22.84
CA VAL A 26 -10.27 -24.60 -22.17
C VAL A 26 -11.54 -24.67 -23.01
N GLU A 27 -12.63 -25.12 -22.40
CA GLU A 27 -13.96 -25.00 -22.97
C GLU A 27 -14.52 -23.61 -22.71
N VAL A 28 -14.97 -22.95 -23.76
CA VAL A 28 -15.51 -21.59 -23.71
C VAL A 28 -16.83 -21.51 -24.47
N LYS A 29 -17.71 -20.67 -23.94
CA LYS A 29 -19.01 -20.38 -24.56
C LYS A 29 -18.86 -19.13 -25.43
N PRO A 30 -18.99 -19.25 -26.76
CA PRO A 30 -18.97 -18.07 -27.62
C PRO A 30 -20.23 -17.22 -27.39
N ARG A 31 -20.15 -15.95 -27.81
CA ARG A 31 -21.30 -15.03 -27.93
C ARG A 31 -21.38 -14.50 -29.35
N THR A 32 -22.59 -14.15 -29.77
CA THR A 32 -22.84 -13.54 -31.08
C THR A 32 -22.51 -12.04 -31.02
N LEU A 33 -21.90 -11.52 -32.08
CA LEU A 33 -21.67 -10.10 -32.30
C LEU A 33 -22.84 -9.49 -33.09
N ASN A 34 -23.18 -8.24 -32.77
CA ASN A 34 -24.24 -7.51 -33.47
C ASN A 34 -23.76 -7.03 -34.85
N GLU A 35 -22.49 -6.66 -34.94
CA GLU A 35 -21.81 -6.23 -36.15
C GLU A 35 -20.85 -7.34 -36.60
N MET A 36 -20.53 -7.33 -37.90
CA MET A 36 -19.66 -8.34 -38.51
C MET A 36 -18.22 -7.84 -38.54
N GLU A 37 -17.29 -8.68 -38.10
CA GLU A 37 -15.85 -8.42 -38.18
C GLU A 37 -15.24 -9.17 -39.37
N ASP A 38 -14.77 -8.45 -40.39
CA ASP A 38 -14.16 -9.03 -41.60
C ASP A 38 -12.74 -9.57 -41.34
N ALA A 39 -12.05 -9.03 -40.34
CA ALA A 39 -10.71 -9.45 -39.93
C ALA A 39 -10.74 -10.14 -38.56
N LEU A 40 -9.83 -11.09 -38.35
CA LEU A 40 -9.63 -11.69 -37.04
C LEU A 40 -9.02 -10.66 -36.09
N GLU A 41 -9.75 -10.31 -35.04
CA GLU A 41 -9.31 -9.37 -34.01
C GLU A 41 -9.21 -10.05 -32.63
N TYR A 42 -8.23 -9.59 -31.84
CA TYR A 42 -8.08 -9.95 -30.43
C TYR A 42 -8.23 -8.69 -29.58
N GLU A 43 -9.27 -8.63 -28.78
CA GLU A 43 -9.51 -7.53 -27.84
C GLU A 43 -9.27 -7.93 -26.39
N PHE A 44 -8.89 -6.94 -25.59
CA PHE A 44 -8.71 -7.07 -24.14
C PHE A 44 -9.82 -6.28 -23.43
N GLU A 45 -10.83 -7.01 -22.98
CA GLU A 45 -12.03 -6.49 -22.30
C GLU A 45 -11.93 -6.75 -20.77
N ASP A 46 -12.73 -6.06 -19.96
CA ASP A 46 -12.83 -6.29 -18.51
C ASP A 46 -11.47 -6.27 -17.76
N LEU A 47 -10.66 -5.23 -17.99
CA LEU A 47 -9.37 -5.07 -17.29
C LEU A 47 -9.55 -4.97 -15.78
N LYS A 48 -8.88 -5.86 -15.04
CA LYS A 48 -8.77 -5.87 -13.58
C LYS A 48 -7.29 -5.94 -13.17
N PRO A 49 -6.95 -5.65 -11.90
CA PRO A 49 -5.56 -5.69 -11.43
C PRO A 49 -4.85 -7.03 -11.66
N ASP A 50 -5.58 -8.15 -11.67
CA ASP A 50 -5.04 -9.51 -11.72
C ASP A 50 -5.52 -10.31 -12.94
N SER A 51 -6.33 -9.73 -13.82
CA SER A 51 -7.04 -10.48 -14.85
C SER A 51 -7.64 -9.63 -15.95
N VAL A 52 -7.84 -10.26 -17.10
CA VAL A 52 -8.41 -9.64 -18.31
C VAL A 52 -9.20 -10.70 -19.09
N ALA A 53 -10.24 -10.27 -19.80
CA ALA A 53 -10.90 -11.10 -20.80
C ALA A 53 -10.22 -10.87 -22.16
N VAL A 54 -9.66 -11.92 -22.75
CA VAL A 54 -9.19 -11.89 -24.13
C VAL A 54 -10.32 -12.42 -25.01
N THR A 55 -10.78 -11.60 -25.94
CA THR A 55 -11.91 -11.94 -26.82
C THR A 55 -11.41 -12.00 -28.25
N LEU A 56 -11.44 -13.21 -28.82
CA LEU A 56 -11.26 -13.41 -30.24
C LEU A 56 -12.56 -13.04 -30.96
N LYS A 57 -12.51 -12.13 -31.93
CA LYS A 57 -13.66 -11.71 -32.75
C LYS A 57 -13.40 -12.02 -34.21
N TRP A 58 -14.36 -12.68 -34.86
CA TRP A 58 -14.33 -12.93 -36.30
C TRP A 58 -15.73 -13.24 -36.82
N GLU A 59 -16.07 -12.68 -37.98
CA GLU A 59 -17.43 -12.65 -38.52
C GLU A 59 -18.44 -12.16 -37.46
N LYS A 60 -19.45 -12.98 -37.12
CA LYS A 60 -20.46 -12.66 -36.09
C LYS A 60 -20.20 -13.35 -34.77
N LEU A 61 -18.97 -13.78 -34.53
CA LEU A 61 -18.60 -14.59 -33.38
C LEU A 61 -17.58 -13.88 -32.50
N ALA A 62 -17.83 -13.90 -31.19
CA ALA A 62 -16.85 -13.57 -30.18
C ALA A 62 -16.62 -14.76 -29.25
N VAL A 63 -15.36 -15.11 -29.04
CA VAL A 63 -14.93 -16.23 -28.20
C VAL A 63 -14.09 -15.67 -27.05
N PRO A 64 -14.73 -15.31 -25.91
CA PRO A 64 -14.01 -14.77 -24.76
C PRO A 64 -13.38 -15.90 -23.94
N PHE A 65 -12.15 -15.68 -23.49
CA PHE A 65 -11.52 -16.47 -22.44
C PHE A 65 -10.80 -15.57 -21.46
N ARG A 66 -10.77 -15.97 -20.19
CA ARG A 66 -10.20 -15.15 -19.12
C ARG A 66 -8.75 -15.56 -18.86
N VAL A 67 -7.86 -14.59 -18.90
CA VAL A 67 -6.48 -14.73 -18.44
C VAL A 67 -6.39 -14.08 -17.08
N SER A 68 -5.91 -14.83 -16.09
CA SER A 68 -5.63 -14.30 -14.76
C SER A 68 -4.21 -14.65 -14.38
N VAL A 69 -3.53 -13.71 -13.75
CA VAL A 69 -2.24 -13.93 -13.11
C VAL A 69 -2.48 -14.04 -11.61
N ASN A 70 -1.77 -14.96 -10.96
CA ASN A 70 -1.59 -14.87 -9.53
C ASN A 70 -0.62 -13.69 -9.27
N GLU A 71 -1.20 -12.48 -9.23
CA GLU A 71 -0.48 -11.21 -9.08
C GLU A 71 0.45 -11.24 -7.86
N PRO A 72 0.01 -11.72 -6.67
CA PRO A 72 0.90 -11.93 -5.54
C PRO A 72 2.14 -12.75 -5.86
N GLU A 73 2.00 -13.95 -6.45
CA GLU A 73 3.13 -14.85 -6.70
C GLU A 73 4.11 -14.30 -7.74
N THR A 74 3.59 -13.71 -8.82
CA THR A 74 4.43 -13.14 -9.88
C THR A 74 5.22 -11.94 -9.37
N VAL A 75 4.56 -11.05 -8.60
CA VAL A 75 5.21 -9.88 -8.01
C VAL A 75 6.20 -10.30 -6.93
N ILE A 76 5.85 -11.26 -6.06
CA ILE A 76 6.76 -11.79 -5.04
C ILE A 76 8.00 -12.42 -5.70
N ALA A 77 7.84 -13.19 -6.78
CA ALA A 77 8.97 -13.76 -7.52
C ALA A 77 9.89 -12.66 -8.09
N SER A 78 9.31 -11.58 -8.63
CA SER A 78 10.05 -10.41 -9.11
C SER A 78 10.80 -9.70 -7.96
N ILE A 79 10.12 -9.42 -6.84
CA ILE A 79 10.70 -8.82 -5.63
C ILE A 79 11.88 -9.67 -5.15
N LYS A 80 11.71 -10.99 -5.00
CA LYS A 80 12.79 -11.91 -4.62
C LYS A 80 13.98 -11.81 -5.56
N ASN A 81 13.73 -11.73 -6.86
CA ASN A 81 14.80 -11.64 -7.84
C ASN A 81 15.54 -10.29 -7.74
N GLN A 82 14.83 -9.18 -7.54
CA GLN A 82 15.43 -7.85 -7.31
C GLN A 82 16.28 -7.83 -6.03
N LEU A 83 15.78 -8.46 -4.96
CA LEU A 83 16.48 -8.61 -3.68
C LEU A 83 17.67 -9.60 -3.73
N ARG A 84 18.01 -10.19 -4.89
CA ARG A 84 19.30 -10.87 -5.09
C ARG A 84 20.41 -9.94 -5.55
N GLY A 85 20.06 -8.74 -6.02
CA GLY A 85 21.00 -7.75 -6.54
C GLY A 85 21.44 -6.74 -5.49
N ARG A 86 21.76 -5.52 -5.94
CA ARG A 86 22.20 -4.40 -5.07
C ARG A 86 21.14 -4.00 -4.02
N ALA A 87 19.87 -4.20 -4.33
CA ALA A 87 18.75 -3.83 -3.47
C ALA A 87 18.81 -4.49 -2.08
N GLN A 88 19.44 -5.67 -1.97
CA GLN A 88 19.57 -6.42 -0.71
C GLN A 88 20.45 -5.73 0.35
N TYR A 89 21.28 -4.76 -0.07
CA TYR A 89 22.21 -4.04 0.80
C TYR A 89 21.68 -2.67 1.23
N SER A 90 20.42 -2.36 0.90
CA SER A 90 19.75 -1.13 1.31
C SER A 90 18.51 -1.48 2.12
N TRP A 91 18.29 -0.75 3.21
CA TRP A 91 17.12 -0.97 4.07
C TRP A 91 15.81 -0.73 3.29
N ASN A 92 15.77 0.32 2.44
CA ASN A 92 14.53 0.78 1.81
C ASN A 92 13.84 -0.27 0.92
N PRO A 93 14.52 -0.91 -0.05
CA PRO A 93 13.88 -1.95 -0.88
C PRO A 93 13.38 -3.16 -0.07
N LEU A 94 14.08 -3.54 1.01
CA LEU A 94 13.67 -4.64 1.88
C LEU A 94 12.40 -4.28 2.67
N ASN A 95 12.34 -3.06 3.21
CA ASN A 95 11.14 -2.57 3.88
C ASN A 95 9.96 -2.42 2.91
N GLU A 96 10.17 -1.90 1.70
CA GLU A 96 9.13 -1.80 0.66
C GLU A 96 8.57 -3.18 0.27
N ALA A 97 9.45 -4.17 0.09
CA ALA A 97 9.05 -5.55 -0.15
C ALA A 97 8.19 -6.12 0.98
N ALA A 98 8.58 -5.83 2.23
CA ALA A 98 7.83 -6.24 3.41
C ALA A 98 6.45 -5.58 3.50
N GLN A 99 6.37 -4.28 3.22
CA GLN A 99 5.12 -3.51 3.18
C GLN A 99 4.18 -4.00 2.07
N TYR A 100 4.71 -4.36 0.90
CA TYR A 100 3.92 -4.95 -0.18
C TYR A 100 3.22 -6.23 0.29
N CYS A 101 3.99 -7.17 0.86
CA CYS A 101 3.47 -8.42 1.41
C CYS A 101 2.43 -8.20 2.51
N LEU A 102 2.66 -7.25 3.40
CA LEU A 102 1.70 -6.86 4.44
C LEU A 102 0.39 -6.35 3.84
N SER A 103 0.46 -5.44 2.85
CA SER A 103 -0.72 -4.84 2.21
C SER A 103 -1.60 -5.86 1.48
N LYS A 104 -0.94 -6.85 0.85
CA LYS A 104 -1.58 -7.94 0.10
C LYS A 104 -1.90 -9.16 0.99
N LYS A 105 -1.52 -9.12 2.27
CA LYS A 105 -1.68 -10.21 3.26
C LYS A 105 -1.14 -11.55 2.76
N THR A 106 0.01 -11.53 2.12
CA THR A 106 0.65 -12.71 1.53
C THR A 106 2.10 -12.78 1.97
N ASN A 107 2.68 -14.00 1.97
CA ASN A 107 4.10 -14.21 2.21
C ASN A 107 4.65 -13.60 3.52
N LEU A 108 3.79 -13.51 4.55
CA LEU A 108 4.03 -12.72 5.76
C LEU A 108 5.29 -13.15 6.52
N GLU A 109 5.52 -14.46 6.65
CA GLU A 109 6.70 -15.02 7.34
C GLU A 109 8.02 -14.66 6.64
N GLU A 110 8.05 -14.65 5.31
CA GLU A 110 9.25 -14.28 4.58
C GLU A 110 9.44 -12.76 4.56
N SER A 111 8.35 -11.98 4.46
CA SER A 111 8.43 -10.52 4.61
C SER A 111 8.91 -10.08 5.99
N LEU A 112 8.64 -10.85 7.04
CA LEU A 112 9.20 -10.59 8.37
C LEU A 112 10.74 -10.66 8.34
N LYS A 113 11.30 -11.62 7.60
CA LYS A 113 12.77 -11.72 7.41
C LYS A 113 13.33 -10.53 6.64
N TRP A 114 12.60 -10.03 5.64
CA TRP A 114 13.01 -8.81 4.92
C TRP A 114 12.97 -7.58 5.81
N ALA A 115 11.95 -7.44 6.66
CA ALA A 115 11.89 -6.37 7.66
C ALA A 115 13.05 -6.47 8.67
N ASP A 116 13.34 -7.67 9.17
CA ASP A 116 14.50 -7.91 10.05
C ASP A 116 15.83 -7.53 9.38
N GLN A 117 16.03 -7.93 8.13
CA GLN A 117 17.24 -7.57 7.37
C GLN A 117 17.31 -6.06 7.11
N SER A 118 16.18 -5.41 6.84
CA SER A 118 16.12 -3.94 6.71
C SER A 118 16.58 -3.26 7.99
N ILE A 119 16.10 -3.71 9.15
CA ILE A 119 16.48 -3.17 10.47
C ILE A 119 17.97 -3.38 10.74
N GLN A 120 18.51 -4.56 10.40
CA GLN A 120 19.94 -4.87 10.56
C GLN A 120 20.85 -3.97 9.72
N ILE A 121 20.42 -3.57 8.52
CA ILE A 121 21.18 -2.65 7.67
C ILE A 121 21.14 -1.24 8.24
N GLU A 122 19.95 -0.75 8.56
CA GLU A 122 19.76 0.55 9.19
C GLU A 122 18.44 0.56 9.97
N GLU A 123 18.52 0.64 11.29
CA GLU A 123 17.33 0.72 12.13
C GLU A 123 16.63 2.07 11.93
N ARG A 124 15.34 2.03 11.61
CA ARG A 124 14.52 3.22 11.35
C ARG A 124 13.11 3.02 11.90
N PHE A 125 12.43 4.12 12.21
CA PHE A 125 11.04 4.04 12.64
C PHE A 125 10.17 3.26 11.65
N GLU A 126 10.34 3.51 10.35
CA GLU A 126 9.53 2.93 9.28
C GLU A 126 9.66 1.40 9.21
N ASN A 127 10.86 0.85 9.39
CA ASN A 127 11.07 -0.59 9.30
C ASN A 127 10.70 -1.34 10.59
N LEU A 128 10.82 -0.68 11.75
CA LEU A 128 10.27 -1.19 13.01
C LEU A 128 8.74 -1.20 12.97
N ASP A 129 8.09 -0.14 12.46
CA ASP A 129 6.63 -0.07 12.31
C ASP A 129 6.11 -1.18 11.39
N THR A 130 6.74 -1.36 10.22
CA THR A 130 6.44 -2.47 9.30
C THR A 130 6.60 -3.84 9.99
N LYS A 131 7.68 -4.06 10.75
CA LYS A 131 7.89 -5.31 11.49
C LYS A 131 6.80 -5.53 12.54
N ALA A 132 6.43 -4.49 13.29
CA ALA A 132 5.37 -4.59 14.29
C ALA A 132 4.02 -4.92 13.66
N ASP A 133 3.69 -4.36 12.50
CA ASP A 133 2.47 -4.68 11.76
C ASP A 133 2.48 -6.11 11.21
N LEU A 134 3.63 -6.59 10.69
CA LEU A 134 3.80 -7.96 10.24
C LEU A 134 3.63 -8.97 11.38
N LEU A 135 4.24 -8.71 12.54
CA LEU A 135 4.08 -9.54 13.73
C LEU A 135 2.61 -9.58 14.17
N ALA A 136 1.91 -8.46 14.14
CA ALA A 136 0.48 -8.41 14.44
C ALA A 136 -0.34 -9.23 13.44
N ALA A 137 -0.05 -9.13 12.14
CA ALA A 137 -0.71 -9.92 11.09
C ALA A 137 -0.43 -11.43 11.20
N LEU A 138 0.70 -11.82 11.78
CA LEU A 138 1.08 -13.20 12.11
C LEU A 138 0.54 -13.68 13.47
N ASN A 139 -0.34 -12.91 14.13
CA ASN A 139 -0.89 -13.20 15.45
C ASN A 139 0.16 -13.24 16.59
N ARG A 140 1.29 -12.55 16.43
CA ARG A 140 2.38 -12.43 17.42
C ARG A 140 2.30 -11.10 18.17
N ALA A 141 1.19 -10.89 18.87
CA ALA A 141 0.82 -9.59 19.45
C ALA A 141 1.82 -9.03 20.48
N ASP A 142 2.37 -9.89 21.36
CA ASP A 142 3.32 -9.45 22.38
C ASP A 142 4.65 -8.98 21.79
N GLU A 143 5.12 -9.64 20.74
CA GLU A 143 6.32 -9.24 20.00
C GLU A 143 6.07 -7.97 19.20
N ALA A 144 4.91 -7.90 18.53
CA ALA A 144 4.48 -6.69 17.82
C ALA A 144 4.48 -5.47 18.74
N LYS A 145 3.97 -5.64 19.97
CA LYS A 145 3.94 -4.56 20.97
C LYS A 145 5.35 -4.11 21.33
N LYS A 146 6.27 -5.03 21.66
CA LYS A 146 7.65 -4.68 22.00
C LYS A 146 8.35 -3.91 20.87
N VAL A 147 8.19 -4.36 19.63
CA VAL A 147 8.78 -3.68 18.46
C VAL A 147 8.15 -2.31 18.26
N ARG A 148 6.83 -2.19 18.43
CA ARG A 148 6.13 -0.91 18.31
C ARG A 148 6.54 0.08 19.39
N ASP A 149 6.69 -0.37 20.64
CA ASP A 149 7.18 0.46 21.73
C ASP A 149 8.60 0.98 21.43
N HIS A 150 9.49 0.13 20.92
CA HIS A 150 10.83 0.54 20.45
C HIS A 150 10.79 1.53 19.28
N ALA A 151 9.92 1.28 18.28
CA ALA A 151 9.72 2.20 17.17
C ALA A 151 9.34 3.59 17.68
N MET A 152 8.38 3.64 18.61
CA MET A 152 7.90 4.86 19.22
C MET A 152 9.00 5.60 19.99
N GLU A 153 9.92 4.89 20.66
CA GLU A 153 11.06 5.50 21.35
C GLU A 153 12.01 6.22 20.40
N ILE A 154 12.36 5.61 19.27
CA ILE A 154 13.32 6.19 18.30
C ILE A 154 12.70 7.20 17.33
N ALA A 155 11.36 7.25 17.25
CA ALA A 155 10.64 8.08 16.30
C ALA A 155 10.92 9.58 16.49
N THR A 156 11.11 10.28 15.38
CA THR A 156 11.18 11.75 15.34
C THR A 156 9.78 12.38 15.47
N PRO A 157 9.69 13.68 15.83
CA PRO A 157 8.41 14.38 15.95
C PRO A 157 7.53 14.29 14.70
N ILE A 158 8.13 14.39 13.51
CA ILE A 158 7.41 14.29 12.24
C ILE A 158 6.90 12.87 11.98
N GLN A 159 7.66 11.84 12.34
CA GLN A 159 7.26 10.44 12.19
C GLN A 159 6.09 10.11 13.11
N LEU A 160 6.17 10.48 14.40
CA LEU A 160 5.07 10.31 15.35
C LEU A 160 3.80 11.01 14.89
N TYR A 161 3.90 12.27 14.45
CA TYR A 161 2.75 13.02 13.97
C TYR A 161 2.15 12.38 12.70
N SER A 162 2.98 11.98 11.75
CA SER A 162 2.53 11.37 10.49
C SER A 162 1.85 10.02 10.72
N HIS A 163 2.43 9.17 11.57
CA HIS A 163 1.85 7.89 11.94
C HIS A 163 0.50 8.06 12.64
N ALA A 164 0.39 9.00 13.60
CA ALA A 164 -0.90 9.32 14.21
C ALA A 164 -1.94 9.79 13.19
N ARG A 165 -1.56 10.62 12.21
CA ARG A 165 -2.46 11.04 11.12
C ARG A 165 -2.93 9.87 10.25
N GLN A 166 -2.05 8.92 9.96
CA GLN A 166 -2.41 7.71 9.23
C GLN A 166 -3.41 6.87 10.02
N LEU A 167 -3.22 6.70 11.32
CA LEU A 167 -4.18 6.01 12.19
C LEU A 167 -5.55 6.70 12.19
N GLN A 168 -5.61 8.03 12.23
CA GLN A 168 -6.88 8.77 12.09
C GLN A 168 -7.58 8.45 10.76
N ALA A 169 -6.84 8.39 9.64
CA ALA A 169 -7.39 8.04 8.34
C ALA A 169 -7.91 6.59 8.29
N GLN A 170 -7.31 5.69 9.07
CA GLN A 170 -7.76 4.31 9.27
C GLN A 170 -8.91 4.17 10.27
N LYS A 171 -9.50 5.29 10.75
CA LYS A 171 -10.55 5.34 11.78
C LYS A 171 -10.08 4.83 13.16
N ARG A 172 -8.77 4.79 13.41
CA ARG A 172 -8.14 4.41 14.69
C ARG A 172 -7.79 5.65 15.51
N SER A 173 -8.79 6.51 15.72
CA SER A 173 -8.60 7.84 16.33
C SER A 173 -8.09 7.78 17.77
N ASP A 174 -8.47 6.77 18.55
CA ASP A 174 -8.03 6.65 19.96
C ASP A 174 -6.53 6.38 20.06
N GLU A 175 -6.01 5.48 19.21
CA GLU A 175 -4.59 5.18 19.13
C GLU A 175 -3.80 6.40 18.65
N ALA A 176 -4.31 7.10 17.63
CA ALA A 176 -3.72 8.35 17.16
C ALA A 176 -3.61 9.41 18.28
N MET A 177 -4.64 9.54 19.12
CA MET A 177 -4.64 10.50 20.24
C MET A 177 -3.60 10.14 21.31
N GLN A 178 -3.35 8.86 21.55
CA GLN A 178 -2.27 8.46 22.47
C GLN A 178 -0.91 8.84 21.90
N ILE A 179 -0.68 8.64 20.60
CA ILE A 179 0.57 9.03 19.95
C ILE A 179 0.76 10.55 19.97
N PHE A 180 -0.29 11.34 19.73
CA PHE A 180 -0.22 12.79 19.90
C PHE A 180 0.15 13.17 21.33
N LYS A 181 -0.40 12.51 22.35
CA LYS A 181 -0.02 12.79 23.75
C LYS A 181 1.45 12.48 24.00
N THR A 182 1.95 11.34 23.53
CA THR A 182 3.38 10.99 23.62
C THR A 182 4.26 12.03 22.94
N LEU A 183 3.88 12.48 21.74
CA LEU A 183 4.59 13.53 21.01
C LEU A 183 4.61 14.85 21.78
N VAL A 184 3.49 15.26 22.38
CA VAL A 184 3.42 16.48 23.20
C VAL A 184 4.27 16.37 24.46
N GLN A 185 4.35 15.18 25.08
CA GLN A 185 5.20 14.97 26.25
C GLN A 185 6.69 15.06 25.93
N ARG A 186 7.11 14.54 24.78
CA ARG A 186 8.52 14.50 24.37
C ARG A 186 9.00 15.80 23.73
N ASP A 187 8.21 16.34 22.80
CA ASP A 187 8.65 17.40 21.88
C ASP A 187 7.63 18.54 21.76
N PRO A 188 7.13 19.15 22.87
CA PRO A 188 5.98 20.06 22.88
C PRO A 188 6.17 21.33 22.04
N GLN A 189 7.41 21.83 21.95
CA GLN A 189 7.74 23.11 21.32
C GLN A 189 8.10 22.99 19.83
N THR A 190 8.06 21.78 19.27
CA THR A 190 8.28 21.58 17.84
C THR A 190 7.02 21.96 17.05
N VAL A 191 7.16 22.20 15.74
CA VAL A 191 6.00 22.38 14.83
C VAL A 191 4.98 21.26 15.05
N PHE A 192 5.44 20.02 15.10
CA PHE A 192 4.59 18.84 15.24
C PHE A 192 4.05 18.67 16.66
N GLY A 193 4.79 19.08 17.68
CA GLY A 193 4.32 19.16 19.07
C GLY A 193 3.13 20.11 19.21
N HIS A 194 3.26 21.34 18.71
CA HIS A 194 2.16 22.30 18.70
C HIS A 194 0.97 21.81 17.84
N LEU A 195 1.22 21.22 16.67
CA LEU A 195 0.13 20.65 15.86
C LEU A 195 -0.58 19.48 16.56
N ALA A 196 0.14 18.64 17.30
CA ALA A 196 -0.46 17.59 18.11
C ALA A 196 -1.32 18.16 19.25
N GLN A 197 -0.84 19.20 19.94
CA GLN A 197 -1.63 19.91 20.95
C GLN A 197 -2.90 20.53 20.34
N ALA A 198 -2.78 21.17 19.17
CA ALA A 198 -3.92 21.74 18.46
C ALA A 198 -4.98 20.68 18.15
N ARG A 199 -4.56 19.48 17.73
CA ARG A 199 -5.47 18.37 17.42
C ARG A 199 -6.16 17.82 18.66
N ILE A 200 -5.42 17.62 19.75
CA ILE A 200 -5.98 17.16 21.03
C ILE A 200 -7.03 18.17 21.55
N LYS A 201 -6.69 19.46 21.58
CA LYS A 201 -7.60 20.53 22.03
C LYS A 201 -8.82 20.65 21.12
N SER A 202 -8.63 20.58 19.81
CA SER A 202 -9.73 20.65 18.85
C SER A 202 -10.71 19.47 18.99
N ALA A 203 -10.22 18.27 19.26
CA ALA A 203 -11.07 17.10 19.54
C ALA A 203 -11.85 17.24 20.85
N ALA A 204 -11.29 17.96 21.84
CA ALA A 204 -11.96 18.28 23.10
C ALA A 204 -12.95 19.45 22.99
N GLY A 205 -13.08 20.07 21.81
CA GLY A 205 -13.93 21.26 21.60
C GLY A 205 -13.31 22.58 22.05
N ASP A 206 -12.05 22.58 22.52
CA ASP A 206 -11.29 23.78 22.86
C ASP A 206 -10.67 24.38 21.59
N PHE A 207 -11.51 25.03 20.77
CA PHE A 207 -11.09 25.64 19.51
C PHE A 207 -10.16 26.85 19.71
N ASP A 208 -10.34 27.61 20.79
CA ASP A 208 -9.51 28.78 21.07
C ASP A 208 -8.10 28.34 21.50
N GLY A 209 -8.01 27.34 22.37
CA GLY A 209 -6.73 26.73 22.73
C GLY A 209 -6.07 26.04 21.53
N ALA A 210 -6.83 25.34 20.70
CA ALA A 210 -6.30 24.74 19.48
C ALA A 210 -5.77 25.78 18.48
N LEU A 211 -6.47 26.90 18.33
CA LEU A 211 -6.06 28.02 17.47
C LEU A 211 -4.73 28.63 17.94
N ASN A 212 -4.56 28.79 19.25
CA ASN A 212 -3.32 29.29 19.83
C ASN A 212 -2.14 28.35 19.53
N GLU A 213 -2.35 27.04 19.67
CA GLU A 213 -1.32 26.05 19.32
C GLU A 213 -1.02 26.04 17.81
N ALA A 214 -2.03 26.14 16.95
CA ALA A 214 -1.81 26.21 15.51
C ALA A 214 -1.01 27.46 15.10
N ARG A 215 -1.24 28.61 15.76
CA ARG A 215 -0.43 29.83 15.56
C ARG A 215 1.00 29.65 16.06
N ALA A 216 1.18 29.01 17.22
CA ALA A 216 2.52 28.69 17.74
C ALA A 216 3.27 27.77 16.76
N ALA A 217 2.61 26.73 16.22
CA ALA A 217 3.18 25.86 15.19
C ALA A 217 3.61 26.64 13.94
N GLN A 218 2.80 27.60 13.48
CA GLN A 218 3.11 28.43 12.32
C GLN A 218 4.32 29.34 12.57
N ALA A 219 4.47 29.88 13.78
CA ALA A 219 5.59 30.75 14.15
C ALA A 219 6.93 30.02 14.15
N VAL A 220 6.96 28.75 14.57
CA VAL A 220 8.18 27.92 14.59
C VAL A 220 8.41 27.13 13.30
N ALA A 221 7.52 27.26 12.30
CA ALA A 221 7.67 26.59 11.01
C ALA A 221 8.77 27.23 10.15
N ILE A 222 9.60 26.37 9.54
CA ILE A 222 10.81 26.79 8.82
C ILE A 222 10.58 27.01 7.32
N SER A 223 9.55 26.41 6.73
CA SER A 223 9.24 26.54 5.30
C SER A 223 7.89 27.20 5.03
N ASP A 224 7.80 27.92 3.92
CA ASP A 224 6.55 28.58 3.52
C ASP A 224 5.43 27.57 3.24
N GLN A 225 5.78 26.40 2.69
CA GLN A 225 4.83 25.32 2.49
C GLN A 225 4.23 24.82 3.82
N GLN A 226 5.04 24.68 4.87
CA GLN A 226 4.54 24.34 6.21
C GLN A 226 3.65 25.46 6.75
N LYS A 227 4.09 26.72 6.68
CA LYS A 227 3.30 27.87 7.15
C LYS A 227 1.94 27.94 6.47
N GLN A 228 1.87 27.70 5.16
CA GLN A 228 0.65 27.68 4.38
C GLN A 228 -0.26 26.50 4.76
N SER A 229 0.31 25.32 4.98
CA SER A 229 -0.46 24.14 5.43
C SER A 229 -1.08 24.37 6.82
N ILE A 230 -0.34 25.02 7.72
CA ILE A 230 -0.81 25.38 9.07
C ILE A 230 -1.87 26.49 9.01
N LYS A 231 -1.73 27.44 8.07
CA LYS A 231 -2.74 28.50 7.86
C LYS A 231 -4.12 27.92 7.57
N SER A 232 -4.21 26.89 6.72
CA SER A 232 -5.49 26.22 6.47
C SER A 232 -6.11 25.61 7.74
N LEU A 233 -5.29 25.10 8.67
CA LEU A 233 -5.78 24.62 9.97
C LEU A 233 -6.26 25.77 10.87
N ILE A 234 -5.52 26.89 10.88
CA ILE A 234 -5.90 28.12 11.60
C ILE A 234 -7.27 28.62 11.14
N ASP A 235 -7.50 28.72 9.83
CA ASP A 235 -8.76 29.21 9.25
C ASP A 235 -9.95 28.32 9.68
N ARG A 236 -9.76 27.00 9.67
CA ARG A 236 -10.76 26.03 10.17
C ARG A 236 -11.05 26.22 11.65
N LEU A 237 -10.01 26.39 12.47
CA LEU A 237 -10.16 26.58 13.92
C LEU A 237 -10.85 27.92 14.25
N GLN A 238 -10.58 28.98 13.49
CA GLN A 238 -11.30 30.26 13.61
C GLN A 238 -12.80 30.11 13.32
N ALA A 239 -13.15 29.25 12.36
CA ALA A 239 -14.53 28.88 12.06
C ALA A 239 -15.11 27.85 13.06
N LYS A 240 -14.41 27.55 14.16
CA LYS A 240 -14.77 26.53 15.16
C LYS A 240 -15.02 25.14 14.56
N GLN A 241 -14.24 24.80 13.52
CA GLN A 241 -14.28 23.49 12.89
C GLN A 241 -13.21 22.59 13.46
N ASP A 242 -13.58 21.34 13.76
CA ASP A 242 -12.65 20.32 14.23
C ASP A 242 -11.64 19.98 13.14
N ILE A 243 -10.35 20.11 13.43
CA ILE A 243 -9.26 19.83 12.47
C ILE A 243 -8.91 18.34 12.35
N ASN A 244 -9.57 17.48 13.13
CA ASN A 244 -9.44 16.02 13.06
C ASN A 244 -10.39 15.37 12.05
N LYS A 245 -11.36 16.13 11.53
CA LYS A 245 -12.32 15.69 10.51
C LYS A 245 -11.87 16.07 9.09
#